data_AF-A0A0R3E3U3-F1
#
_entry.id   AF-A0A0R3E3U3-F1
#
_cell.length_a   1.000
_cell.length_b   1.000
_cell.length_c   1.000
_cell.angle_alpha   90.00
_cell.angle_beta   90.00
_cell.angle_gamma   90.00
#
_symmetry.space_group_name_H-M   'P 1'
#
loop_
_entity.id
_entity.type
_entity.pdbx_description
1 polymer ?
#
loop_
_entity_poly.entity_id
_entity_poly.type
_entity_poly.pdbx_seq_one_letter_code
_entity_poly.pdbx_strand_id
1 'polypeptide(L)'
;MVLDLVVLVDPEPELVTSYRVTCTERQTGWVLGSTSLPAAPEGGPPTVTLSDVTPLLGSSYRLASVLVEVESERLARLSRRTADRLRHRDRSWLRRAKHLLSAPERPIPYESLLERDWLARTDATEAHLEPAA
;
A
#
# COMPACT_ATOMS: atom_id res chain seq x y z
N MET A 1 7.74 26.05 4.05
CA MET A 1 8.25 24.73 3.65
C MET A 1 9.71 24.87 3.29
N VAL A 2 10.54 23.94 3.72
CA VAL A 2 11.97 23.89 3.36
C VAL A 2 12.21 22.57 2.64
N LEU A 3 12.80 22.62 1.45
CA LEU A 3 13.25 21.43 0.71
C LEU A 3 14.57 20.95 1.32
N ASP A 4 14.63 19.70 1.77
CA ASP A 4 15.87 19.05 2.19
C ASP A 4 16.40 18.23 1.01
N LEU A 5 17.56 18.62 0.48
CA LEU A 5 18.10 18.09 -0.77
C LEU A 5 19.31 17.20 -0.50
N VAL A 6 19.31 16.03 -1.14
CA VAL A 6 20.44 15.11 -1.18
C VAL A 6 20.96 15.07 -2.62
N VAL A 7 22.25 15.34 -2.76
CA VAL A 7 22.95 15.23 -4.03
C VAL A 7 23.71 13.90 -4.04
N LEU A 8 23.41 13.07 -5.03
CA LEU A 8 24.07 11.78 -5.26
C LEU A 8 25.03 11.93 -6.43
N VAL A 9 26.22 11.33 -6.31
CA VAL A 9 27.27 11.37 -7.33
C VAL A 9 27.65 9.94 -7.65
N ASP A 10 27.16 9.45 -8.79
CA ASP A 10 27.33 8.07 -9.22
C ASP A 10 28.28 8.01 -10.42
N PRO A 11 29.21 7.03 -10.49
CA PRO A 11 30.03 6.84 -11.68
C PRO A 11 29.14 6.47 -12.87
N GLU A 12 29.36 7.11 -14.02
CA GLU A 12 28.57 6.84 -15.21
C GLU A 12 29.20 5.65 -15.98
N PRO A 13 28.54 4.47 -16.05
CA PRO A 13 29.17 3.25 -16.53
C PRO A 13 29.56 3.29 -18.02
N GLU A 14 28.91 4.16 -18.79
CA GLU A 14 29.15 4.34 -20.23
C GLU A 14 30.23 5.39 -20.53
N LEU A 15 30.59 6.22 -19.54
CA LEU A 15 31.52 7.34 -19.69
C LEU A 15 32.51 7.32 -18.53
N VAL A 16 33.67 6.69 -18.75
CA VAL A 16 34.76 6.55 -17.75
C VAL A 16 35.24 7.90 -17.20
N THR A 17 34.92 9.00 -17.87
CA THR A 17 35.33 10.37 -17.54
C THR A 17 34.23 11.25 -16.96
N SER A 18 33.02 10.74 -16.71
CA SER A 18 31.93 11.52 -16.11
C SER A 18 31.23 10.81 -14.95
N TYR A 19 30.65 11.64 -14.09
CA TYR A 19 29.80 11.22 -12.99
C TYR A 19 28.41 11.81 -13.18
N ARG A 20 27.40 11.00 -12.91
CA ARG A 20 26.02 11.45 -12.85
C ARG A 20 25.77 12.07 -11.48
N VAL A 21 25.35 13.33 -11.50
CA VAL A 21 24.96 14.08 -10.32
C VAL A 21 23.44 14.17 -10.30
N THR A 22 22.81 13.57 -9.29
CA THR A 22 21.36 13.55 -9.14
C THR A 22 20.95 14.34 -7.92
N CYS A 23 20.02 15.28 -8.08
CA CYS A 23 19.42 16.03 -6.98
C CYS A 23 18.10 15.38 -6.58
N THR A 24 17.98 15.00 -5.31
CA THR A 24 16.83 14.29 -4.76
C THR A 24 16.30 14.98 -3.51
N GLU A 25 14.99 14.98 -3.31
CA GLU A 25 14.41 15.42 -2.03
C GLU A 25 14.54 14.28 -1.01
N ARG A 26 15.03 14.57 0.19
CA ARG A 26 15.46 13.56 1.17
C ARG A 26 14.33 12.68 1.69
N GLN A 27 13.16 13.24 1.97
CA GLN A 27 12.09 12.52 2.69
C GLN A 27 11.30 11.60 1.75
N THR A 28 11.09 12.05 0.53
CA THR A 28 10.37 11.36 -0.52
C THR A 28 11.33 10.57 -1.42
N GLY A 29 12.60 10.95 -1.54
CA GLY A 29 13.48 10.40 -2.55
C GLY A 29 13.07 10.80 -3.98
N TRP A 30 12.24 11.83 -4.11
CA TRP A 30 11.81 12.34 -5.42
C TRP A 30 13.01 12.96 -6.14
N VAL A 31 13.24 12.56 -7.39
CA VAL A 31 14.33 13.08 -8.22
C VAL A 31 13.88 14.40 -8.84
N LEU A 32 14.59 15.48 -8.50
CA LEU A 32 14.31 16.83 -9.01
C LEU A 32 14.96 17.05 -10.37
N GLY A 33 16.15 16.49 -10.55
CA GLY A 33 16.89 16.57 -11.79
C GLY A 33 18.22 15.85 -11.70
N SER A 34 18.83 15.62 -12.85
CA SER A 34 20.16 15.05 -12.96
C SER A 34 20.98 15.78 -14.01
N THR A 35 22.29 15.87 -13.79
CA THR A 35 23.27 16.34 -14.77
C THR A 35 24.49 15.43 -14.76
N SER A 36 25.32 15.49 -15.80
CA SER A 36 26.61 14.82 -15.83
C SER A 36 27.71 15.85 -15.63
N LEU A 37 28.60 15.60 -14.68
CA LEU A 37 29.79 16.41 -14.44
C LEU A 37 31.05 15.63 -14.83
N PRO A 38 32.07 16.29 -15.40
CA PRO A 38 33.34 15.64 -15.68
C PRO A 38 34.01 15.20 -14.38
N ALA A 39 34.76 14.10 -14.44
CA ALA A 39 35.58 13.65 -13.32
C ALA A 39 36.57 14.73 -12.87
N ALA A 40 36.96 14.70 -11.61
CA ALA A 40 38.01 15.57 -11.10
C ALA A 40 39.34 15.30 -11.84
N PRO A 41 40.29 16.26 -11.86
CA PRO A 41 41.58 16.09 -12.54
C PRO A 41 42.37 14.86 -12.06
N GLU A 42 42.12 14.42 -10.83
CA GLU A 42 42.75 13.25 -10.21
C GLU A 42 42.04 11.92 -10.53
N GLY A 43 41.01 11.94 -11.39
CA GLY A 43 40.22 10.76 -11.78
C GLY A 43 39.13 10.36 -10.78
N GLY A 44 38.92 11.16 -9.73
CA GLY A 44 37.90 10.96 -8.70
C GLY A 44 36.55 11.63 -9.00
N PRO A 45 35.58 11.52 -8.08
CA PRO A 45 34.29 12.19 -8.20
C PRO A 45 34.46 13.72 -8.31
N PRO A 46 33.59 14.40 -9.07
CA PRO A 46 33.61 15.85 -9.19
C PRO A 46 33.36 16.54 -7.86
N THR A 47 33.92 17.73 -7.69
CA THR A 47 33.49 18.65 -6.64
C THR A 47 32.19 19.30 -7.07
N VAL A 48 31.09 19.00 -6.39
CA VAL A 48 29.78 19.58 -6.72
C VAL A 48 29.60 20.92 -6.02
N THR A 49 29.28 21.95 -6.79
CA THR A 49 29.01 23.29 -6.31
C THR A 49 27.53 23.65 -6.38
N LEU A 50 27.11 24.71 -5.67
CA LEU A 50 25.73 25.20 -5.75
C LEU A 50 25.35 25.64 -7.17
N SER A 51 26.30 26.14 -7.97
CA SER A 51 26.06 26.49 -9.38
C SER A 51 25.70 25.27 -10.24
N ASP A 52 26.17 24.07 -9.88
CA ASP A 52 25.83 22.84 -10.60
C ASP A 52 24.44 22.33 -10.24
N VAL A 53 24.00 22.58 -9.00
CA VAL A 53 22.70 22.11 -8.47
C VAL A 53 21.57 23.08 -8.80
N THR A 54 21.83 24.40 -8.81
CA THR A 54 20.79 25.42 -9.02
C THR A 54 20.00 25.22 -10.33
N PRO A 55 20.63 24.88 -11.48
CA PRO A 55 19.91 24.59 -12.72
C PRO A 55 18.99 23.37 -12.61
N LEU A 56 19.36 22.36 -11.82
CA LEU A 56 18.54 21.15 -11.60
C LEU A 56 17.23 21.46 -10.87
N LEU A 57 17.20 22.54 -10.09
CA LEU A 57 16.03 23.01 -9.38
C LEU A 57 15.10 23.85 -10.28
N GLY A 58 15.57 24.27 -11.45
CA GLY A 58 14.82 25.05 -12.43
C GLY A 58 14.57 26.51 -12.02
N SER A 59 13.68 27.18 -12.76
CA SER A 59 13.23 28.53 -12.42
C SER A 59 12.30 28.54 -11.20
N SER A 60 12.04 29.71 -10.63
CA SER A 60 11.12 29.87 -9.49
C SER A 60 9.73 29.25 -9.72
N TYR A 61 9.24 29.26 -10.96
CA TYR A 61 8.00 28.59 -11.34
C TYR A 61 8.11 27.05 -11.27
N ARG A 62 9.24 26.48 -11.67
CA ARG A 62 9.50 25.04 -11.50
C ARG A 62 9.61 24.64 -10.02
N LEU A 63 10.20 25.49 -9.18
CA LEU A 63 10.27 25.24 -7.73
C LEU A 63 8.87 25.12 -7.09
N ALA A 64 7.93 25.98 -7.47
CA ALA A 64 6.56 25.89 -6.97
C ALA A 64 5.88 24.57 -7.40
N SER A 65 6.06 24.16 -8.66
CA SER A 65 5.55 22.87 -9.17
C SER A 65 6.17 21.68 -8.42
N VAL A 66 7.49 21.72 -8.22
CA VAL A 66 8.24 20.70 -7.47
C VAL A 66 7.71 20.54 -6.05
N LEU A 67 7.41 21.65 -5.35
CA LEU A 67 6.86 21.58 -4.00
C LEU A 67 5.50 20.85 -3.98
N VAL A 68 4.67 21.09 -4.99
CA VAL A 68 3.38 20.40 -5.14
C VAL A 68 3.60 18.91 -5.42
N GLU A 69 4.54 18.57 -6.30
CA GLU A 69 4.87 17.17 -6.62
C GLU A 69 5.36 16.42 -5.37
N VAL A 70 6.30 16.99 -4.62
CA VAL A 70 6.86 16.41 -3.40
C VAL A 70 5.76 16.18 -2.36
N GLU A 71 4.90 17.17 -2.11
CA GLU A 71 3.80 17.01 -1.16
C GLU A 71 2.74 16.03 -1.65
N SER A 72 2.49 15.95 -2.96
CA SER A 72 1.59 14.95 -3.53
C SER A 72 2.10 13.52 -3.31
N GLU A 73 3.40 13.28 -3.49
CA GLU A 73 4.04 11.99 -3.24
C GLU A 73 4.04 11.64 -1.74
N ARG A 74 4.25 12.64 -0.88
CA ARG A 74 4.16 12.49 0.58
C ARG A 74 2.76 12.07 1.02
N LEU A 75 1.74 12.73 0.48
CA LEU A 75 0.33 12.38 0.67
C LEU A 75 0.03 10.97 0.15
N ALA A 76 0.54 10.61 -1.03
CA ALA A 76 0.35 9.29 -1.61
C ALA A 76 0.90 8.18 -0.69
N ARG A 77 2.09 8.39 -0.11
CA ARG A 77 2.69 7.44 0.85
C ARG A 77 1.89 7.32 2.14
N LEU A 78 1.43 8.44 2.70
CA LEU A 78 0.60 8.44 3.89
C LEU A 78 -0.73 7.71 3.64
N SER A 79 -1.34 7.96 2.48
CA SER A 79 -2.57 7.29 2.06
C SER A 79 -2.36 5.78 1.93
N ARG A 80 -1.30 5.33 1.23
CA ARG A 80 -0.94 3.91 1.10
C ARG A 80 -0.74 3.25 2.47
N ARG A 81 0.06 3.86 3.36
CA ARG A 81 0.28 3.34 4.72
C ARG A 81 -1.01 3.23 5.51
N THR A 82 -1.91 4.21 5.38
CA THR A 82 -3.19 4.21 6.07
C THR A 82 -4.11 3.12 5.53
N ALA A 83 -4.20 2.99 4.21
CA ALA A 83 -4.94 1.92 3.55
C ALA A 83 -4.41 0.54 3.94
N ASP A 84 -3.10 0.35 3.98
CA ASP A 84 -2.48 -0.90 4.40
C ASP A 84 -2.79 -1.22 5.86
N ARG A 85 -2.72 -0.24 6.77
CA ARG A 85 -3.10 -0.43 8.18
C ARG A 85 -4.56 -0.84 8.32
N LEU A 86 -5.47 -0.20 7.58
CA LEU A 86 -6.89 -0.56 7.58
C LEU A 86 -7.12 -1.98 7.06
N ARG A 87 -6.49 -2.35 5.94
CA ARG A 87 -6.54 -3.72 5.39
C ARG A 87 -6.03 -4.76 6.39
N HIS A 88 -4.93 -4.47 7.09
CA HIS A 88 -4.39 -5.36 8.11
C HIS A 88 -5.33 -5.47 9.31
N ARG A 89 -5.91 -4.36 9.75
CA ARG A 89 -6.91 -4.32 10.83
C ARG A 89 -8.13 -5.15 10.46
N ASP A 90 -8.70 -4.95 9.28
CA ASP A 90 -9.89 -5.66 8.82
C ASP A 90 -9.63 -7.16 8.69
N ARG A 91 -8.46 -7.56 8.15
CA ARG A 91 -8.03 -8.97 8.15
C ARG A 91 -7.90 -9.53 9.57
N SER A 92 -7.33 -8.78 10.50
CA SER A 92 -7.19 -9.21 11.89
C SER A 92 -8.55 -9.33 12.60
N TRP A 93 -9.49 -8.45 12.25
CA TRP A 93 -10.85 -8.47 12.76
C TRP A 93 -11.62 -9.65 12.18
N LEU A 94 -11.57 -9.87 10.86
CA LEU A 94 -12.21 -11.02 10.19
C LEU A 94 -11.70 -12.35 10.75
N ARG A 95 -10.39 -12.49 11.01
CA ARG A 95 -9.85 -13.71 11.65
C ARG A 95 -10.42 -13.92 13.04
N ARG A 96 -10.50 -12.86 13.86
CA ARG A 96 -11.09 -12.93 15.21
C ARG A 96 -12.59 -13.21 15.17
N ALA A 97 -13.32 -12.54 14.29
CA ALA A 97 -14.75 -12.76 14.08
C ALA A 97 -15.04 -14.21 13.66
N LYS A 98 -14.19 -14.83 12.81
CA LYS A 98 -14.31 -16.24 12.44
C LYS A 98 -14.18 -17.20 13.63
N HIS A 99 -13.45 -16.83 14.69
CA HIS A 99 -13.35 -17.61 15.91
C HIS A 99 -14.50 -17.35 16.89
N LEU A 100 -15.16 -16.20 16.79
CA LEU A 100 -16.31 -15.82 17.64
C LEU A 100 -17.65 -16.25 17.02
N LEU A 101 -17.70 -16.41 15.71
CA LEU A 101 -18.80 -17.10 15.04
C LEU A 101 -18.67 -18.58 15.40
N SER A 102 -19.61 -19.07 16.22
CA SER A 102 -19.80 -20.50 16.49
C SER A 102 -19.70 -21.28 15.18
N ALA A 103 -19.10 -22.48 15.24
CA ALA A 103 -18.99 -23.38 14.08
C ALA A 103 -20.32 -23.38 13.31
N PRO A 104 -20.29 -23.28 11.96
CA PRO A 104 -21.52 -23.31 11.19
C PRO A 104 -22.32 -24.52 11.68
N GLU A 105 -23.54 -24.27 12.16
CA GLU A 105 -24.47 -25.33 12.54
C GLU A 105 -24.38 -26.35 11.42
N ARG A 106 -24.01 -27.60 11.76
CA ARG A 106 -23.85 -28.66 10.76
C ARG A 106 -25.12 -28.62 9.91
N PRO A 107 -25.01 -28.53 8.57
CA PRO A 107 -26.19 -28.52 7.73
C PRO A 107 -27.02 -29.74 8.12
N ILE A 108 -28.23 -29.49 8.61
CA ILE A 108 -29.16 -30.54 8.98
C ILE A 108 -29.38 -31.34 7.70
N PRO A 109 -29.02 -32.64 7.66
CA PRO A 109 -29.18 -33.42 6.44
C PRO A 109 -30.65 -33.41 6.04
N TYR A 110 -30.91 -33.20 4.74
CA TYR A 110 -32.27 -33.09 4.20
C TYR A 110 -33.19 -34.25 4.64
N GLU A 111 -32.61 -35.44 4.77
CA GLU A 111 -33.27 -36.65 5.27
C GLU A 111 -33.85 -36.47 6.68
N SER A 112 -33.15 -35.77 7.57
CA SER A 112 -33.63 -35.52 8.95
C SER A 112 -34.73 -34.45 9.04
N LEU A 113 -34.89 -33.61 8.01
CA LEU A 113 -36.04 -32.70 7.91
C LEU A 113 -37.29 -33.45 7.47
N LEU A 114 -37.14 -34.39 6.53
CA LEU A 114 -38.23 -35.26 6.10
C LEU A 114 -38.69 -36.20 7.22
N GLU A 115 -37.77 -36.77 7.99
CA GLU A 115 -38.12 -37.60 9.15
C GLU A 115 -38.90 -36.81 10.21
N ARG A 116 -38.50 -35.56 10.47
CA ARG A 116 -39.24 -34.67 11.39
C ARG A 116 -40.63 -34.34 10.90
N ASP A 117 -40.79 -34.01 9.62
CA ASP A 117 -42.08 -33.72 9.02
C ASP A 117 -42.98 -34.96 8.95
N TRP A 118 -42.39 -36.15 8.76
CA TRP A 118 -43.11 -37.40 8.76
C TRP A 118 -43.60 -37.76 10.17
N LEU A 119 -42.74 -37.66 11.19
CA LEU A 119 -43.09 -37.89 12.60
C LEU A 119 -44.16 -36.90 13.09
N ALA A 120 -44.06 -35.61 12.73
CA ALA A 120 -45.06 -34.61 13.09
C ALA A 120 -46.43 -34.90 12.47
N ARG A 121 -46.47 -35.53 11.28
CA ARG A 121 -47.72 -35.95 10.64
C ARG A 121 -48.28 -37.21 11.28
N THR A 122 -47.44 -38.17 11.68
CA THR A 122 -47.90 -39.40 12.34
C THR A 122 -48.46 -39.12 13.72
N ASP A 123 -47.79 -38.27 14.51
CA ASP A 123 -48.27 -37.86 15.85
C ASP A 123 -49.62 -37.12 15.75
N ALA A 124 -49.80 -36.30 14.71
CA ALA A 124 -51.07 -35.61 14.46
C ALA A 124 -52.20 -36.56 14.02
N THR A 125 -51.87 -37.67 13.34
CA THR A 125 -52.86 -38.68 12.95
C THR A 125 -53.23 -39.64 14.08
N GLU A 126 -52.29 -39.97 14.98
CA GLU A 126 -52.58 -40.82 16.15
C GLU A 126 -53.48 -40.10 17.16
N ALA A 127 -53.37 -38.77 17.29
CA ALA A 127 -54.26 -37.97 18.12
C ALA A 127 -55.72 -37.89 17.61
N HIS A 128 -56.01 -38.34 16.38
CA HIS A 128 -57.34 -38.27 15.76
C HIS A 128 -58.08 -39.61 15.68
N LEU A 129 -57.50 -40.71 16.19
CA LEU A 129 -58.14 -42.02 16.27
C LEU A 129 -58.53 -42.35 17.72
N GLU A 130 -59.34 -41.51 18.36
CA GLU A 130 -60.17 -42.00 19.47
C GLU A 130 -61.40 -42.71 18.89
N PRO A 131 -61.70 -43.95 19.29
CA PRO A 131 -62.87 -44.67 18.81
C PRO A 131 -64.13 -44.03 19.42
N ALA A 132 -65.04 -43.61 18.56
CA ALA A 132 -66.40 -43.25 18.98
C ALA A 132 -67.05 -44.49 19.62
N ALA A 133 -67.33 -44.39 20.92
CA ALA A 133 -68.13 -45.33 21.70
C ALA A 133 -69.63 -45.16 21.41
#